data_AF-A0A8T5LTF3-F1
#
_entry.id   AF-A0A8T5LTF3-F1
#
_cell.length_a   1.000
_cell.length_b   1.000
_cell.length_c   1.000
_cell.angle_alpha   90.00
_cell.angle_beta   90.00
_cell.angle_gamma   90.00
#
_symmetry.space_group_name_H-M   'P 1'
#
loop_
_entity.id
_entity.type
_entity.pdbx_description
1 polymer ?
#
loop_
_entity_poly.entity_id
_entity_poly.type
_entity_poly.pdbx_seq_one_letter_code
_entity_poly.pdbx_strand_id
1 'polypeptide(L)' 'MALTTIQITQDLQQELNKMKLFARQTYEEVIWDVIEDTKELSEQTKRDIAKARKEIAEDKFITLTDLKKKYDIE' A
#
# COMPACT_ATOMS: atom_id res chain seq x y z
N MET A 1 24.97 -4.59 1.53
CA MET A 1 24.16 -3.55 2.22
C MET A 1 25.09 -2.75 3.11
N ALA A 2 24.95 -1.42 3.10
CA ALA A 2 25.64 -0.56 4.05
C ALA A 2 24.78 -0.47 5.32
N LEU A 3 25.34 -0.88 6.44
CA LEU A 3 24.69 -0.72 7.75
C LEU A 3 24.99 0.68 8.25
N THR A 4 23.93 1.41 8.59
CA THR A 4 24.02 2.76 9.16
C THR A 4 23.26 2.79 10.47
N THR A 5 23.74 3.60 11.41
CA THR A 5 23.15 3.74 12.74
C THR A 5 22.47 5.09 12.83
N ILE A 6 21.26 5.11 13.36
CA ILE A 6 20.54 6.34 13.70
C ILE A 6 20.33 6.39 15.22
N GLN A 7 20.25 7.60 15.77
CA GLN A 7 19.85 7.79 17.17
C GLN A 7 18.38 8.12 17.24
N ILE A 8 17.68 7.47 18.17
CA ILE A 8 16.26 7.66 18.44
C ILE A 8 16.04 7.74 19.96
N THR A 9 14.94 8.35 20.37
CA THR A 9 14.54 8.36 21.78
C THR A 9 13.99 7.00 22.20
N GLN A 10 13.98 6.74 23.51
CA GLN A 10 13.37 5.53 24.06
C GLN A 10 11.87 5.45 23.73
N ASP A 11 11.19 6.59 23.73
CA ASP A 11 9.77 6.68 23.39
C ASP A 11 9.51 6.28 21.94
N LEU A 12 10.32 6.79 20.99
CA LEU A 12 10.18 6.42 19.58
C LEU A 12 10.46 4.93 19.36
N GLN A 13 11.44 4.36 20.06
CA GLN A 13 11.70 2.91 19.99
C GLN A 13 10.48 2.10 20.46
N GLN A 14 9.82 2.53 21.53
CA GLN A 14 8.61 1.86 22.03
C GLN A 14 7.45 1.96 21.04
N GLU A 15 7.25 3.13 20.43
CA GLU A 15 6.23 3.30 19.39
C GLU A 15 6.50 2.42 18.17
N LEU A 16 7.73 2.40 17.65
CA LEU A 16 8.11 1.52 16.53
C LEU A 16 7.88 0.03 16.86
N ASN A 17 8.03 -0.36 18.13
CA ASN A 17 7.77 -1.73 18.56
C ASN A 17 6.27 -2.06 18.59
N LYS A 18 5.42 -1.11 19.00
CA LYS A 18 3.95 -1.26 18.96
C LYS A 18 3.41 -1.32 17.53
N MET A 19 4.08 -0.66 16.58
CA MET A 19 3.70 -0.65 15.16
C MET A 19 4.00 -1.97 14.43
N LYS A 20 4.79 -2.87 15.04
CA LYS A 20 5.08 -4.16 14.42
C LYS A 20 3.82 -5.00 14.31
N LEU A 21 3.50 -5.43 13.08
CA LEU A 21 2.36 -6.31 12.81
C LEU A 21 2.66 -7.76 13.21
N PHE A 22 3.93 -8.14 13.23
CA PHE A 22 4.40 -9.48 13.61
C PHE A 22 5.74 -9.41 14.34
N ALA A 23 6.00 -10.37 15.23
CA ALA A 23 7.17 -10.35 16.11
C ALA A 23 8.53 -10.31 15.39
N ARG A 24 8.58 -10.78 14.14
CA ARG A 24 9.80 -10.83 13.32
C ARG A 24 10.04 -9.58 12.47
N GLN A 25 9.11 -8.63 12.43
CA GLN A 25 9.27 -7.40 11.66
C GLN A 25 10.41 -6.57 12.23
N THR A 26 11.27 -6.08 11.35
CA THR A 26 12.40 -5.21 11.67
C THR A 26 11.94 -3.77 11.85
N TYR A 27 12.73 -2.95 12.54
CA TYR A 27 12.45 -1.51 12.60
C TYR A 27 12.62 -0.84 11.23
N GLU A 28 13.48 -1.37 10.36
CA GLU A 28 13.64 -0.86 9.00
C GLU A 28 12.36 -1.02 8.18
N GLU A 29 11.72 -2.18 8.23
CA GLU A 29 10.42 -2.41 7.57
C GLU A 29 9.35 -1.46 8.09
N VAL A 30 9.20 -1.34 9.42
CA VAL A 30 8.21 -0.44 10.02
C VAL A 30 8.47 1.03 9.62
N ILE A 31 9.73 1.47 9.60
CA ILE A 31 10.07 2.84 9.18
C ILE A 31 9.73 3.05 7.69
N TRP A 32 9.98 2.07 6.84
CA TRP A 32 9.62 2.15 5.42
C TRP A 32 8.12 2.22 5.21
N ASP A 33 7.34 1.41 5.91
CA ASP A 33 5.86 1.42 5.85
C ASP A 33 5.34 2.83 6.18
N VAL A 34 5.85 3.46 7.25
CA VAL A 34 5.47 4.83 7.64
C VAL A 34 5.89 5.86 6.58
N ILE A 35 7.10 5.74 6.03
CA ILE A 35 7.55 6.65 4.97
C ILE A 35 6.67 6.49 3.73
N GLU A 36 6.28 5.27 3.38
CA GLU A 36 5.37 5.00 2.26
C GLU A 36 4.00 5.62 2.49
N ASP A 37 3.42 5.46 3.68
CA ASP A 37 2.13 6.05 4.04
C ASP A 37 2.14 7.60 3.96
N THR A 38 3.28 8.22 4.24
CA THR A 38 3.44 9.68 4.13
C THR A 38 3.75 10.16 2.71
N LYS A 39 4.11 9.27 1.80
CA LYS A 39 4.34 9.65 0.40
C LYS A 39 2.99 9.79 -0.30
N GLU A 40 2.86 10.89 -1.04
CA GLU A 40 1.71 11.08 -1.90
C GLU A 40 1.66 9.96 -2.97
N LEU A 41 0.45 9.56 -3.37
CA LEU A 41 0.27 8.61 -4.47
C LEU A 41 1.13 9.02 -5.66
N SER A 42 1.83 8.04 -6.26
CA SER A 42 2.64 8.32 -7.44
C SER A 42 1.80 8.97 -8.54
N GLU A 43 2.42 9.81 -9.38
CA GLU A 43 1.72 10.45 -10.50
C GLU A 43 1.10 9.41 -11.46
N GLN A 44 1.72 8.24 -11.58
CA GLN A 44 1.17 7.12 -12.34
C GLN A 44 -0.12 6.59 -11.69
N THR A 45 -0.09 6.34 -10.37
CA THR A 45 -1.27 5.88 -9.61
C THR A 45 -2.43 6.90 -9.70
N LYS A 46 -2.14 8.20 -9.61
CA LYS A 46 -3.15 9.26 -9.79
C LYS A 46 -3.78 9.22 -11.19
N ARG A 47 -2.97 9.02 -12.24
CA ARG A 47 -3.46 8.88 -13.63
C ARG A 47 -4.33 7.65 -13.81
N ASP A 48 -3.93 6.52 -13.24
CA ASP A 48 -4.69 5.27 -13.33
C ASP A 48 -6.04 5.39 -12.60
N ILE A 49 -6.08 6.04 -11.43
CA ILE A 49 -7.34 6.35 -10.73
C ILE A 49 -8.24 7.26 -11.59
N ALA A 50 -7.68 8.31 -12.21
CA ALA A 50 -8.45 9.20 -13.07
C ALA A 50 -9.03 8.47 -14.29
N LYS A 51 -8.25 7.57 -14.91
CA LYS A 51 -8.69 6.72 -16.02
C LYS A 51 -9.80 5.76 -15.57
N ALA A 52 -9.62 5.07 -14.44
CA ALA A 52 -10.62 4.15 -13.90
C ALA A 52 -11.95 4.87 -13.59
N ARG A 53 -11.90 6.07 -13.02
CA ARG A 53 -13.10 6.90 -12.78
C ARG A 53 -13.82 7.25 -14.08
N LYS A 54 -13.08 7.56 -15.15
CA LYS A 54 -13.65 7.83 -16.47
C LYS A 54 -14.27 6.58 -17.09
N GLU A 55 -13.60 5.43 -17.00
CA GLU A 55 -14.14 4.16 -17.51
C GLU A 55 -15.43 3.76 -16.79
N ILE A 56 -15.52 3.96 -15.47
CA ILE A 56 -16.75 3.75 -14.71
C ILE A 56 -17.86 4.70 -15.18
N ALA A 57 -17.54 5.98 -15.38
CA ALA A 57 -18.52 6.97 -15.88
C ALA A 57 -19.00 6.69 -17.31
N GLU A 58 -18.20 5.98 -18.11
CA GLU A 58 -18.54 5.54 -19.46
C GLU A 58 -19.18 4.14 -19.49
N ASP A 59 -19.58 3.58 -18.34
CA ASP A 59 -20.12 2.23 -18.15
C ASP A 59 -19.20 1.11 -18.71
N LYS A 60 -17.88 1.37 -18.81
CA LYS A 60 -16.85 0.43 -19.27
C LYS A 60 -16.33 -0.43 -18.11
N PHE A 61 -17.22 -0.97 -17.30
CA PHE A 61 -16.89 -1.92 -16.25
C PHE A 61 -17.67 -3.23 -16.44
N ILE A 62 -17.12 -4.31 -15.93
CA ILE A 62 -17.78 -5.62 -15.88
C ILE A 62 -17.89 -6.05 -14.44
N THR A 63 -19.05 -6.56 -14.04
CA THR A 63 -19.21 -7.10 -12.68
C THR A 63 -18.54 -8.46 -12.59
N LEU A 64 -18.15 -8.86 -11.38
CA LEU A 64 -17.59 -10.20 -11.14
C LEU A 64 -18.53 -11.30 -11.63
N THR A 65 -19.84 -11.14 -11.44
CA THR A 65 -20.87 -12.08 -11.90
C THR A 65 -20.90 -12.21 -13.42
N ASP A 66 -20.79 -11.09 -14.14
CA ASP A 66 -20.78 -11.09 -15.61
C ASP A 66 -19.48 -11.68 -16.17
N LEU A 67 -18.36 -11.43 -15.50
CA LEU A 67 -17.07 -12.03 -15.84
C LEU A 67 -17.09 -13.55 -15.66
N LYS A 68 -17.65 -14.05 -14.53
CA LYS A 68 -17.81 -15.48 -14.27
C LYS A 68 -18.69 -16.17 -15.31
N LYS A 69 -19.81 -15.55 -15.69
CA LYS A 69 -20.67 -16.05 -16.78
C LYS A 69 -19.96 -16.07 -18.14
N LYS A 70 -19.11 -15.08 -18.42
CA LYS A 70 -18.39 -14.97 -19.69
C LYS A 70 -17.29 -16.03 -19.85
N TYR A 71 -16.66 -16.42 -18.75
CA TYR A 71 -15.52 -17.36 -18.76
C TYR A 71 -15.83 -18.73 -18.15
N ASP A 72 -17.09 -18.97 -17.74
CA ASP A 72 -17.56 -20.22 -17.13
C ASP A 72 -16.73 -20.66 -15.91
N ILE A 73 -16.46 -19.70 -15.03
CA ILE A 73 -15.67 -19.91 -13.81
C ILE A 73 -16.59 -19.73 -12.61
N GLU A 74 -16.85 -20.80 -11.85
CA GLU A 74 -17.65 -20.76 -10.60
C GLU A 74 -16.96 -20.02 -9.46
#